data_AF-W1Y530-F1
#
_entry.id   AF-W1Y530-F1
#
_cell.length_a   1.000
_cell.length_b   1.000
_cell.length_c   1.000
_cell.angle_alpha   90.00
_cell.angle_beta   90.00
_cell.angle_gamma   90.00
#
_symmetry.space_group_name_H-M   'P 1'
#
loop_
_entity.id
_entity.type
_entity.pdbx_description
1 polymer ?
#
loop_
_entity_poly.entity_id
_entity_poly.type
_entity_poly.pdbx_seq_one_letter_code
_entity_poly.pdbx_strand_id
1 'polypeptide(L)'
;LCDQHQALLVFDEVQCGMGRTGDLFAYMHYGVTPDILTSAKALGGGFPISAMLTTAEIASAFHPGSHGSTYGGNPLACAVAGAAFDIINTSEV
;
A
#
# COMPACT_ATOMS: atom_id res chain seq x y z
N LEU A 1 20.30 6.67 5.60
CA LEU A 1 20.95 6.39 4.30
C LEU A 1 20.14 7.00 3.15
N CYS A 2 18.88 6.60 2.94
CA CYS A 2 18.03 7.17 1.89
C CYS A 2 17.95 8.71 1.95
N ASP A 3 17.61 9.27 3.11
CA ASP A 3 17.57 10.73 3.33
C ASP A 3 18.91 11.40 3.01
N GLN A 4 20.02 10.79 3.42
CA GLN A 4 21.37 11.33 3.21
C GLN A 4 21.76 11.38 1.73
N HIS A 5 21.19 10.51 0.91
CA HIS A 5 21.48 10.40 -0.52
C HIS A 5 20.34 10.90 -1.41
N GLN A 6 19.29 11.49 -0.82
CA GLN A 6 18.08 11.91 -1.53
C GLN A 6 17.49 10.78 -2.39
N ALA A 7 17.53 9.55 -1.88
CA ALA A 7 16.94 8.38 -2.50
C ALA A 7 15.60 8.05 -1.85
N LEU A 8 14.65 7.52 -2.63
CA LEU A 8 13.36 7.08 -2.10
C LEU A 8 13.51 5.74 -1.36
N LEU A 9 12.97 5.67 -0.15
CA LEU A 9 12.81 4.45 0.62
C LEU A 9 11.48 3.76 0.26
N VAL A 10 11.57 2.60 -0.38
CA VAL A 10 10.39 1.81 -0.79
C VAL A 10 10.29 0.55 0.05
N PHE A 11 9.15 0.35 0.71
CA PHE A 11 8.84 -0.93 1.36
C PHE A 11 7.82 -1.71 0.55
N ASP A 12 8.22 -2.91 0.14
CA ASP A 12 7.32 -3.85 -0.52
C ASP A 12 6.57 -4.71 0.49
N GLU A 13 5.33 -4.32 0.75
CA GLU A 13 4.46 -4.94 1.73
C GLU A 13 3.38 -5.80 1.07
N VAL A 14 3.57 -6.18 -0.19
CA VAL A 14 2.62 -7.02 -0.94
C VAL A 14 2.42 -8.37 -0.27
N GLN A 15 3.37 -8.88 0.52
CA GLN A 15 3.21 -10.14 1.28
C GLN A 15 3.01 -9.96 2.79
N CYS A 16 3.75 -9.03 3.40
CA CYS A 16 3.79 -8.86 4.85
C CYS A 16 2.83 -7.78 5.39
N GLY A 17 2.21 -6.99 4.52
CA GLY A 17 1.19 -6.02 4.90
C GLY A 17 -0.18 -6.66 5.09
N MET A 18 -1.19 -5.80 5.31
CA MET A 18 -2.58 -6.16 5.54
C MET A 18 -2.73 -7.16 6.71
N GLY A 19 -2.19 -6.80 7.88
CA GLY A 19 -2.36 -7.54 9.14
C GLY A 19 -1.49 -8.79 9.29
N ARG A 20 -0.69 -9.15 8.28
CA ARG A 20 0.06 -10.42 8.29
C ARG A 20 1.08 -10.53 9.44
N THR A 21 1.57 -9.41 9.94
CA THR A 21 2.62 -9.35 10.96
C THR A 21 2.13 -8.89 12.34
N GLY A 22 0.81 -8.76 12.53
CA GLY A 22 0.18 -8.28 13.77
C GLY A 22 0.00 -6.77 13.86
N ASP A 23 0.53 -6.02 12.91
CA ASP A 23 0.14 -4.63 12.62
C ASP A 23 -0.42 -4.58 11.19
N LEU A 24 -1.14 -3.50 10.86
CA LEU A 24 -1.68 -3.30 9.50
C LEU A 24 -0.59 -3.39 8.43
N PHE A 25 0.58 -2.81 8.68
CA PHE A 25 1.76 -2.91 7.82
C PHE A 25 3.00 -3.22 8.66
N ALA A 26 3.91 -4.04 8.14
CA ALA A 26 5.10 -4.48 8.84
C ALA A 26 6.05 -3.31 9.17
N TYR A 27 6.04 -2.24 8.39
CA TYR A 27 6.90 -1.07 8.64
C TYR A 27 6.69 -0.45 10.03
N MET A 28 5.49 -0.60 10.58
CA MET A 28 5.09 -0.04 11.88
C MET A 28 5.97 -0.59 13.02
N HIS A 29 6.48 -1.81 12.89
CA HIS A 29 7.40 -2.44 13.85
C HIS A 29 8.79 -1.81 13.88
N TYR A 30 9.20 -1.10 12.83
CA TYR A 30 10.58 -0.68 12.64
C TYR A 30 10.85 0.79 12.99
N GLY A 31 9.81 1.57 13.34
CA GLY A 31 9.97 3.00 13.66
C GLY A 31 10.48 3.85 12.49
N VAL A 32 10.40 3.34 11.26
CA VAL A 32 10.81 4.02 10.02
C VAL A 32 9.62 4.03 9.07
N THR A 33 9.20 5.21 8.63
CA THR A 33 8.13 5.37 7.64
C THR A 33 8.72 5.39 6.25
N PRO A 34 8.30 4.51 5.32
CA PRO A 34 8.79 4.53 3.95
C PRO A 34 8.19 5.70 3.17
N ASP A 35 8.90 6.15 2.14
CA ASP A 35 8.42 7.13 1.17
C ASP A 35 7.32 6.55 0.26
N ILE A 36 7.45 5.26 -0.05
CA ILE A 36 6.52 4.50 -0.88
C ILE A 36 6.27 3.14 -0.24
N LEU A 37 5.01 2.72 -0.20
CA LEU A 37 4.61 1.38 0.22
C LEU A 37 3.78 0.70 -0.87
N THR A 38 4.10 -0.55 -1.21
CA THR A 38 3.27 -1.37 -2.13
C THR A 38 2.45 -2.41 -1.39
N SER A 39 1.19 -2.58 -1.77
CA SER A 39 0.26 -3.54 -1.16
C SER A 39 -0.58 -4.25 -2.23
N ALA A 40 -0.90 -5.53 -2.00
CA ALA A 40 -1.77 -6.36 -2.83
C ALA A 40 -2.21 -7.59 -2.01
N LYS A 41 -2.27 -8.78 -2.61
CA LYS A 41 -2.60 -10.06 -1.95
C LYS A 41 -3.83 -9.96 -1.04
N ALA A 42 -3.62 -9.89 0.28
CA ALA A 42 -4.69 -9.83 1.28
C ALA A 42 -5.55 -8.57 1.15
N LEU A 43 -5.02 -7.48 0.55
CA LEU A 43 -5.80 -6.28 0.22
C LEU A 43 -7.06 -6.62 -0.57
N GLY A 44 -6.96 -7.56 -1.51
CA GLY A 44 -8.09 -7.95 -2.34
C GLY A 44 -8.95 -9.07 -1.78
N GLY A 45 -8.61 -9.65 -0.62
CA GLY A 45 -9.31 -10.82 -0.09
C GLY A 45 -9.41 -11.99 -1.09
N GLY A 46 -8.47 -12.09 -2.04
CA GLY A 46 -8.50 -13.05 -3.15
C GLY A 46 -8.97 -12.48 -4.51
N PHE A 47 -9.56 -11.29 -4.55
CA PHE A 47 -9.89 -10.59 -5.79
C PHE A 47 -8.71 -9.73 -6.28
N PRO A 48 -8.48 -9.58 -7.61
CA PRO A 48 -7.31 -8.84 -8.11
C PRO A 48 -7.35 -7.34 -7.82
N ILE A 49 -6.46 -6.88 -6.94
CA ILE A 49 -6.18 -5.46 -6.68
C ILE A 49 -4.75 -5.28 -6.13
N SER A 50 -4.15 -4.13 -6.40
CA SER A 50 -2.94 -3.65 -5.76
C SER A 50 -3.03 -2.14 -5.53
N ALA A 51 -2.21 -1.63 -4.62
CA ALA A 51 -2.08 -0.23 -4.29
C ALA A 51 -0.60 0.14 -4.12
N MET A 52 -0.30 1.38 -4.47
CA MET A 52 0.94 2.07 -4.11
C MET A 52 0.54 3.28 -3.27
N LEU A 53 1.07 3.38 -2.07
CA LEU A 53 0.87 4.51 -1.16
C LEU A 53 2.14 5.34 -1.14
N THR A 54 1.99 6.66 -1.12
CA THR A 54 3.11 7.60 -1.03
C THR A 54 2.63 8.94 -0.48
N THR A 55 3.56 9.86 -0.22
CA THR A 55 3.24 11.20 0.27
C THR A 55 2.72 12.10 -0.86
N ALA A 56 2.01 13.17 -0.52
CA ALA A 56 1.54 14.15 -1.50
C ALA A 56 2.70 14.82 -2.27
N GLU A 57 3.84 15.01 -1.60
CA GLU A 57 5.07 15.54 -2.20
C GLU A 57 5.58 14.64 -3.32
N ILE A 58 5.73 13.34 -3.07
CA ILE A 58 6.20 12.39 -4.08
C ILE A 58 5.14 12.17 -5.16
N ALA A 59 3.86 12.10 -4.78
CA ALA A 59 2.76 11.98 -5.72
C ALA A 59 2.70 13.13 -6.73
N SER A 60 3.19 14.33 -6.37
CA SER A 60 3.25 15.48 -7.26
C SER A 60 4.16 15.28 -8.49
N ALA A 61 5.06 14.29 -8.46
CA ALA A 61 5.87 13.91 -9.61
C ALA A 61 5.06 13.23 -10.72
N PHE A 62 3.88 12.69 -10.41
CA PHE A 62 2.97 12.14 -11.40
C PHE A 62 2.15 13.24 -12.07
N HIS A 63 2.05 13.16 -13.39
CA HIS A 63 1.21 14.01 -14.22
C HIS A 63 0.09 13.18 -14.86
N PRO A 64 -0.96 13.82 -15.42
CA PRO A 64 -2.01 13.10 -16.13
C PRO A 64 -1.42 12.12 -17.17
N GLY A 65 -1.76 10.84 -17.03
CA GLY A 65 -1.25 9.77 -17.89
C GLY A 65 0.06 9.12 -17.46
N SER A 66 0.78 9.58 -16.42
CA SER A 66 2.00 8.92 -15.94
C SER A 66 1.75 7.54 -15.35
N HIS A 67 0.62 7.38 -14.67
CA HIS A 67 0.26 6.17 -13.97
C HIS A 67 -1.22 5.87 -14.26
N GLY A 68 -1.47 4.72 -14.87
CA GLY A 68 -2.80 4.33 -15.29
C GLY A 68 -2.86 2.84 -15.55
N SER A 69 -4.08 2.30 -15.52
CA SER A 69 -4.36 0.91 -15.81
C SER A 69 -5.77 0.78 -16.36
N THR A 70 -5.96 -0.10 -17.33
CA THR A 70 -7.30 -0.41 -17.87
C THR A 70 -8.21 -1.06 -16.83
N TYR A 71 -7.65 -1.90 -15.96
CA TYR A 71 -8.40 -2.68 -14.96
C TYR A 71 -8.08 -2.33 -13.51
N GLY A 72 -7.01 -1.54 -13.29
CA GLY A 72 -6.56 -1.16 -11.95
C GLY A 72 -7.58 -0.27 -11.25
N GLY A 73 -7.77 -0.49 -9.95
CA GLY A 73 -8.72 0.27 -9.14
C GLY A 73 -10.17 0.17 -9.62
N ASN A 74 -10.55 -0.93 -10.30
CA ASN A 74 -11.92 -1.09 -10.76
C ASN A 74 -12.90 -1.11 -9.57
N PRO A 75 -14.16 -0.66 -9.75
CA PRO A 75 -15.10 -0.48 -8.64
C PRO A 75 -15.36 -1.74 -7.82
N LEU A 76 -15.42 -2.91 -8.45
CA LEU A 76 -15.63 -4.19 -7.75
C LEU A 76 -14.41 -4.54 -6.88
N ALA A 77 -13.20 -4.42 -7.43
CA ALA A 77 -11.97 -4.61 -6.68
C ALA A 77 -11.89 -3.66 -5.48
N CYS A 78 -12.21 -2.38 -5.67
CA CYS A 78 -12.22 -1.39 -4.60
C CYS A 78 -13.24 -1.70 -3.51
N ALA A 79 -14.45 -2.17 -3.87
CA ALA A 79 -15.47 -2.57 -2.91
C ALA A 79 -15.03 -3.78 -2.07
N VAL A 80 -14.44 -4.80 -2.71
CA VAL A 80 -13.88 -5.97 -2.02
C VAL A 80 -12.72 -5.54 -1.11
N ALA A 81 -11.83 -4.68 -1.61
CA ALA A 81 -10.68 -4.22 -0.85
C ALA A 81 -11.06 -3.37 0.36
N GLY A 82 -12.08 -2.51 0.24
CA GLY A 82 -12.62 -1.76 1.37
C GLY A 82 -13.16 -2.69 2.45
N ALA A 83 -13.98 -3.68 2.08
CA ALA A 83 -14.49 -4.66 3.03
C ALA A 83 -13.38 -5.49 3.70
N ALA A 84 -12.37 -5.94 2.92
CA ALA A 84 -11.23 -6.67 3.48
C ALA A 84 -10.40 -5.79 4.43
N PHE A 85 -10.16 -4.53 4.05
CA PHE A 85 -9.45 -3.57 4.87
C PHE A 85 -10.18 -3.29 6.19
N ASP A 86 -11.50 -3.07 6.17
CA ASP A 86 -12.28 -2.79 7.38
C ASP A 86 -12.26 -3.96 8.37
N ILE A 87 -12.21 -5.20 7.87
CA ILE A 87 -12.09 -6.41 8.70
C ILE A 87 -10.69 -6.53 9.31
N ILE A 88 -9.65 -6.17 8.54
CA ILE A 88 -8.26 -6.35 8.93
C ILE A 88 -7.74 -5.21 9.81
N ASN A 89 -8.12 -3.96 9.52
CA ASN A 89 -7.62 -2.77 10.20
C ASN A 89 -8.36 -2.51 11.52
N THR A 90 -8.21 -3.44 12.46
CA THR A 90 -8.80 -3.35 13.81
C THR A 90 -7.72 -3.69 14.85
N SER A 91 -7.98 -3.43 16.12
CA SER A 91 -7.04 -3.81 17.19
C SER A 91 -7.01 -5.31 17.51
N GLU A 92 -7.93 -6.08 16.93
CA GLU A 92 -8.11 -7.52 17.21
C GLU A 92 -7.36 -8.42 16.21
N VAL A 93 -6.96 -7.87 15.06
CA VAL A 93 -6.30 -8.54 13.94
C VAL A 93 -4.91 -7.95 13.75
#